data_AF-A0A7Y8HBE7-F1
#
_entry.id   AF-A0A7Y8HBE7-F1
#
_cell.length_a   1.000
_cell.length_b   1.000
_cell.length_c   1.000
_cell.angle_alpha   90.00
_cell.angle_beta   90.00
_cell.angle_gamma   90.00
#
_symmetry.space_group_name_H-M   'P 1'
#
loop_
_entity.id
_entity.type
_entity.pdbx_description
1 polymer ?
#
loop_
_entity_poly.entity_id
_entity_poly.type
_entity_poly.pdbx_seq_one_letter_code
_entity_poly.pdbx_strand_id
1 'polypeptide(L)'
;MSNFKVISLASSSKGNCILIIAGRHKFFIDFGINVKELLRKLKSLRIAEPPDKILISHEHHDHTYGIENLSKNYRIKVFANLPTFRSLNSTFKMSSIEKEIFVSGSVFKIDSVEVKPFRIFHDAEEPVGFSISYKGSKVVYIVDAGRVTDENIKEMADSDLVIIDSNYDNLSLMRGKYPPDLKKRIMEYGHLSNEVVANIILNHPDPETEFWLAHLSEENNSTGLAAMTVNYVLKYGKGRKVKFKVLPRRKIGPVWEKKKEIQLEFLMPGLNIPDVFSDFLLKLDEEKRRMFNQNFISSLSIKDSDVREMPTEQSIIAWRVRGKREDGYVVARDIDLPGVDGIEIDEKIWACECGDFLWNSQRKGIPCKHMIKVMNMHKSYGMGSVFLTKLDKFSTFRVRRKKP
;
A
#
# COMPACT_ATOMS: atom_id res chain seq x y z
N MET A 1 9.11 9.23 -7.50
CA MET A 1 8.99 7.81 -7.08
C MET A 1 8.86 7.70 -5.56
N SER A 2 7.82 7.04 -5.06
CA SER A 2 7.62 6.76 -3.62
C SER A 2 8.17 5.36 -3.29
N ASN A 3 9.22 5.31 -2.48
CA ASN A 3 9.73 4.07 -1.86
C ASN A 3 9.09 3.99 -0.46
N PHE A 4 7.81 3.63 -0.38
CA PHE A 4 7.10 3.49 0.90
C PHE A 4 6.96 2.02 1.22
N LYS A 5 7.60 1.57 2.31
CA LYS A 5 7.63 0.18 2.76
C LYS A 5 7.29 0.08 4.23
N VAL A 6 6.64 -1.02 4.56
CA VAL A 6 6.33 -1.41 5.93
C VAL A 6 6.81 -2.83 6.14
N ILE A 7 7.49 -3.08 7.26
CA ILE A 7 8.03 -4.39 7.61
C ILE A 7 7.66 -4.69 9.06
N SER A 8 6.92 -5.76 9.29
CA SER A 8 6.67 -6.25 10.65
C SER A 8 7.92 -6.93 11.19
N LEU A 9 8.56 -6.37 12.22
CA LEU A 9 9.69 -7.01 12.88
C LEU A 9 9.21 -7.95 14.00
N ALA A 10 8.16 -7.58 14.71
CA ALA A 10 7.45 -8.40 15.68
C ALA A 10 6.01 -7.88 15.85
N SER A 11 5.08 -8.78 16.16
CA SER A 11 3.68 -8.43 16.37
C SER A 11 2.98 -9.43 17.30
N SER A 12 3.04 -9.18 18.61
CA SER A 12 2.47 -10.07 19.64
C SER A 12 2.37 -9.39 20.99
N SER A 13 1.57 -9.97 21.89
CA SER A 13 1.45 -9.60 23.33
C SER A 13 2.75 -9.60 24.16
N LYS A 14 3.90 -9.90 23.55
CA LYS A 14 5.24 -9.89 24.18
C LYS A 14 6.21 -8.91 23.52
N GLY A 15 5.79 -8.23 22.45
CA GLY A 15 6.64 -7.31 21.73
C GLY A 15 6.08 -6.95 20.36
N ASN A 16 5.85 -5.65 20.16
CA ASN A 16 5.45 -5.04 18.91
C ASN A 16 6.57 -4.14 18.38
N CYS A 17 6.87 -4.26 17.10
CA CYS A 17 7.81 -3.37 16.42
C CYS A 17 7.59 -3.42 14.92
N ILE A 18 7.14 -2.31 14.33
CA ILE A 18 6.97 -2.13 12.89
C ILE A 18 8.03 -1.17 12.38
N LEU A 19 8.73 -1.55 11.31
CA LEU A 19 9.67 -0.67 10.62
C LEU A 19 8.98 0.01 9.44
N ILE A 20 9.01 1.33 9.43
CA ILE A 20 8.57 2.18 8.33
C ILE A 20 9.78 2.66 7.54
N ILE A 21 9.72 2.58 6.21
CA ILE A 21 10.73 3.14 5.29
C ILE A 21 10.00 4.00 4.26
N ALA A 22 10.21 5.31 4.31
CA ALA A 22 9.59 6.29 3.42
C ALA A 22 10.67 7.10 2.69
N GLY A 23 11.02 6.67 1.48
CA GLY A 23 12.14 7.23 0.73
C GLY A 23 13.46 6.95 1.44
N ARG A 24 14.08 8.00 1.97
CA ARG A 24 15.30 7.95 2.78
C ARG A 24 15.02 7.86 4.29
N HIS A 25 13.79 8.16 4.71
CA HIS A 25 13.39 8.24 6.10
C HIS A 25 13.03 6.85 6.61
N LYS A 26 13.46 6.53 7.83
CA LYS A 26 13.15 5.28 8.50
C LYS A 26 12.84 5.57 9.95
N PHE A 27 11.82 4.92 10.49
CA PHE A 27 11.47 5.01 11.90
C PHE A 27 10.71 3.75 12.32
N PHE A 28 10.65 3.51 13.62
CA PHE A 28 9.85 2.44 14.19
C PHE A 28 8.49 2.96 14.66
N ILE A 29 7.45 2.14 14.52
CA ILE A 29 6.24 2.24 15.33
C ILE A 29 6.37 1.16 16.40
N ASP A 30 6.35 1.61 17.65
CA ASP A 30 6.62 0.84 18.85
C ASP A 30 7.97 0.11 18.84
N PHE A 31 8.43 -0.22 20.04
CA PHE A 31 9.73 -0.82 20.26
C PHE A 31 9.72 -1.78 21.47
N GLY A 32 8.85 -2.78 21.39
CA GLY A 32 8.68 -3.81 22.42
C GLY A 32 9.65 -4.99 22.36
N ILE A 33 10.66 -4.96 21.48
CA ILE A 33 11.61 -6.06 21.31
C ILE A 33 12.98 -5.73 21.93
N ASN A 34 13.73 -6.76 22.32
CA ASN A 34 15.10 -6.54 22.80
C ASN A 34 16.05 -6.10 21.66
N VAL A 35 17.06 -5.30 21.99
CA VAL A 35 18.03 -4.73 21.02
C VAL A 35 18.80 -5.83 20.26
N LYS A 36 19.16 -6.94 20.93
CA LYS A 36 19.86 -8.06 20.28
C LYS A 36 19.02 -8.71 19.18
N GLU A 37 17.71 -8.80 19.38
CA GLU A 37 16.75 -9.26 18.39
C GLU A 37 16.60 -8.26 17.25
N LEU A 38 16.47 -6.96 17.56
CA LEU A 38 16.44 -5.92 16.55
C LEU A 38 17.64 -6.03 15.60
N LEU A 39 18.86 -6.00 16.14
CA LEU A 39 20.09 -5.98 15.35
C LEU A 39 20.22 -7.22 14.44
N ARG A 40 19.81 -8.39 14.93
CA ARG A 40 19.74 -9.62 14.10
C ARG A 40 18.77 -9.46 12.94
N LYS A 41 17.57 -8.91 13.19
CA LYS A 41 16.57 -8.69 12.14
C LYS A 41 17.02 -7.65 11.12
N LEU A 42 17.53 -6.50 11.56
CA LEU A 42 18.07 -5.46 10.67
C LEU A 42 19.21 -5.98 9.80
N LYS A 43 20.13 -6.76 10.38
CA LYS A 43 21.20 -7.43 9.61
C LYS A 43 20.64 -8.33 8.51
N SER A 44 19.60 -9.13 8.80
CA SER A 44 18.96 -9.99 7.80
C SER A 44 18.25 -9.19 6.69
N LEU A 45 17.77 -7.98 7.01
CA LEU A 45 17.18 -7.03 6.07
C LEU A 45 18.22 -6.16 5.34
N ARG A 46 19.52 -6.38 5.59
CA ARG A 46 20.64 -5.57 5.07
C ARG A 46 20.50 -4.08 5.40
N ILE A 47 19.96 -3.79 6.59
CA ILE A 47 19.91 -2.44 7.16
C ILE A 47 21.08 -2.32 8.12
N ALA A 48 22.00 -1.41 7.80
CA ALA A 48 23.27 -1.26 8.52
C ALA A 48 23.08 -0.83 9.98
N GLU A 49 22.22 0.17 10.21
CA GLU A 49 22.00 0.78 11.52
C GLU A 49 20.51 0.89 11.86
N PRO A 50 20.15 0.81 13.16
CA PRO A 50 18.79 1.06 13.58
C PRO A 50 18.37 2.51 13.28
N PRO A 51 17.15 2.72 12.77
CA PRO A 51 16.50 4.02 12.82
C PRO A 51 16.61 4.69 14.19
N ASP A 52 16.81 6.00 14.17
CA ASP A 52 16.96 6.86 15.34
C ASP A 52 15.62 7.36 15.89
N LYS A 53 14.52 7.21 15.14
CA LYS A 53 13.19 7.72 15.50
C LYS A 53 12.24 6.58 15.84
N ILE A 54 11.52 6.73 16.95
CA ILE A 54 10.54 5.75 17.43
C ILE A 54 9.24 6.47 17.76
N LEU A 55 8.15 6.04 17.13
CA LEU A 55 6.80 6.51 17.37
C LEU A 55 6.08 5.54 18.30
N ILE A 56 5.57 6.02 19.44
CA ILE A 56 4.97 5.18 20.47
C ILE A 56 3.46 5.39 20.52
N SER A 57 2.72 4.28 20.40
CA SER A 57 1.25 4.26 20.48
C SER A 57 0.73 4.47 21.90
N HIS A 58 1.35 3.80 22.88
CA HIS A 58 1.02 3.87 24.30
C HIS A 58 2.11 3.25 25.19
N GLU A 59 1.96 3.35 26.50
CA GLU A 59 2.98 3.08 27.51
C GLU A 59 3.17 1.61 27.90
N HIS A 60 2.44 0.66 27.32
CA HIS A 60 2.57 -0.74 27.72
C HIS A 60 3.95 -1.32 27.41
N HIS A 61 4.34 -2.29 28.22
CA HIS A 61 5.69 -2.86 28.21
C HIS A 61 6.03 -3.53 26.87
N ASP A 62 5.12 -4.28 26.29
CA ASP A 62 5.27 -4.92 24.98
C ASP A 62 5.28 -3.93 23.80
N HIS A 63 5.16 -2.63 24.06
CA HIS A 63 5.37 -1.55 23.10
C HIS A 63 6.64 -0.73 23.38
N THR A 64 7.14 -0.75 24.61
CA THR A 64 8.21 0.19 25.05
C THR A 64 9.45 -0.47 25.66
N TYR A 65 9.41 -1.79 25.89
CA TYR A 65 10.45 -2.57 26.57
C TYR A 65 11.88 -2.32 26.08
N GLY A 66 12.08 -2.21 24.77
CA GLY A 66 13.41 -2.09 24.20
C GLY A 66 14.02 -0.69 24.29
N ILE A 67 13.22 0.35 24.57
CA ILE A 67 13.58 1.75 24.35
C ILE A 67 14.78 2.14 25.22
N GLU A 68 14.71 1.85 26.52
CA GLU A 68 15.77 2.19 27.47
C GLU A 68 17.10 1.55 27.03
N ASN A 69 17.08 0.26 26.70
CA ASN A 69 18.30 -0.47 26.30
C ASN A 69 18.86 -0.01 24.95
N LEU A 70 17.99 0.42 24.02
CA LEU A 70 18.44 1.01 22.76
C LEU A 70 19.13 2.36 23.00
N SER A 71 18.57 3.19 23.87
CA SER A 71 19.10 4.54 24.20
C SER A 71 20.50 4.54 24.83
N LYS A 72 20.93 3.42 25.43
CA LYS A 72 22.28 3.27 25.99
C LYS A 72 23.38 3.27 24.93
N ASN A 73 23.05 2.84 23.71
CA ASN A 73 24.02 2.66 22.63
C ASN A 73 23.76 3.58 21.43
N TYR A 74 22.54 4.12 21.30
CA TYR A 74 22.13 4.95 20.18
C TYR A 74 21.45 6.21 20.68
N ARG A 75 21.73 7.34 20.02
CA ARG A 75 20.95 8.56 20.21
C ARG A 75 19.62 8.37 19.50
N ILE A 76 18.54 8.30 20.27
CA ILE A 76 17.19 8.09 19.75
C ILE A 76 16.28 9.26 20.11
N LYS A 77 15.36 9.54 19.21
CA LYS A 77 14.26 10.47 19.38
C LYS A 77 12.95 9.69 19.47
N VAL A 78 12.25 9.84 20.58
CA VAL A 78 10.96 9.19 20.83
C VAL A 78 9.84 10.20 20.62
N PHE A 79 8.80 9.79 19.91
CA PHE A 79 7.58 10.55 19.65
C PHE A 79 6.43 9.89 20.41
N ALA A 80 5.79 10.62 21.32
CA ALA A 80 4.65 10.13 22.10
C ALA A 80 3.74 11.32 22.52
N ASN A 81 2.50 11.05 22.93
CA ASN A 81 1.71 12.09 23.60
C ASN A 81 2.19 12.32 25.04
N LEU A 82 1.76 13.43 25.63
CA LEU A 82 2.17 13.82 26.97
C LEU A 82 1.80 12.78 28.05
N PRO A 83 0.58 12.19 28.07
CA PRO A 83 0.24 11.12 29.02
C PRO A 83 1.19 9.92 28.92
N THR A 84 1.44 9.41 27.71
CA THR A 84 2.39 8.32 27.49
C THR A 84 3.77 8.65 28.04
N PHE A 85 4.30 9.84 27.76
CA PHE A 85 5.60 10.22 28.31
C PHE A 85 5.65 10.30 29.83
N ARG A 86 4.56 10.72 30.48
CA ARG A 86 4.49 10.75 31.95
C ARG A 86 4.63 9.34 32.51
N SER A 87 3.90 8.37 31.95
CA SER A 87 3.98 6.96 32.34
C SER A 87 5.33 6.32 32.03
N LEU A 88 5.98 6.69 30.91
CA LEU A 88 7.32 6.20 30.59
C LEU A 88 8.39 6.75 31.54
N ASN A 89 8.29 8.02 31.94
CA ASN A 89 9.24 8.62 32.89
C ASN A 89 9.21 7.95 34.27
N SER A 90 8.06 7.40 34.71
CA SER A 90 7.98 6.61 35.95
C SER A 90 8.58 5.21 35.80
N THR A 91 8.76 4.71 34.58
CA THR A 91 9.16 3.33 34.31
C THR A 91 10.66 3.19 34.06
N PHE A 92 11.29 4.12 33.33
CA PHE A 92 12.73 4.07 33.05
C PHE A 92 13.37 5.45 32.86
N LYS A 93 14.71 5.51 32.96
CA LYS A 93 15.47 6.77 32.88
C LYS A 93 15.46 7.32 31.46
N MET A 94 14.61 8.33 31.24
CA MET A 94 14.46 9.01 29.95
C MET A 94 15.50 10.14 29.71
N SER A 95 16.49 10.33 30.59
CA SER A 95 17.41 11.49 30.54
C SER A 95 18.34 11.51 29.32
N SER A 96 18.57 10.36 28.68
CA SER A 96 19.39 10.22 27.47
C SER A 96 18.58 10.18 26.17
N ILE A 97 17.25 10.33 26.24
CA ILE A 97 16.34 10.19 25.11
C ILE A 97 15.82 11.56 24.70
N GLU A 98 15.97 11.91 23.42
CA GLU A 98 15.32 13.10 22.87
C GLU A 98 13.81 12.85 22.77
N LYS A 99 12.99 13.79 23.26
CA LYS A 99 11.53 13.63 23.33
C LYS A 99 10.87 14.61 22.38
N GLU A 100 9.94 14.11 21.56
CA GLU A 100 9.01 14.92 20.80
C GLU A 100 7.58 14.63 21.23
N ILE A 101 6.86 15.65 21.71
CA ILE A 101 5.48 15.49 22.15
C ILE A 101 4.55 15.80 20.97
N PHE A 102 3.71 14.85 20.60
CA PHE A 102 2.60 15.10 19.68
C PHE A 102 1.29 15.33 20.44
N VAL A 103 0.31 15.95 19.77
CA VAL A 103 -1.06 16.10 20.27
C VAL A 103 -1.95 15.08 19.58
N SER A 104 -2.62 14.23 20.35
CA SER A 104 -3.56 13.23 19.84
C SER A 104 -4.65 13.89 18.98
N GLY A 105 -4.91 13.34 17.79
CA GLY A 105 -5.82 13.90 16.79
C GLY A 105 -5.20 14.93 15.84
N SER A 106 -4.01 15.48 16.15
CA SER A 106 -3.36 16.52 15.34
C SER A 106 -2.26 15.95 14.46
N VAL A 107 -2.25 16.32 13.18
CA VAL A 107 -1.20 15.91 12.25
C VAL A 107 0.13 16.55 12.63
N PHE A 108 1.19 15.75 12.61
CA PHE A 108 2.57 16.20 12.73
C PHE A 108 3.45 15.52 11.67
N LYS A 109 4.73 15.85 11.63
CA LYS A 109 5.68 15.27 10.67
C LYS A 109 6.84 14.58 11.38
N ILE A 110 7.20 13.41 10.88
CA ILE A 110 8.50 12.78 11.11
C ILE A 110 9.28 12.95 9.82
N ASP A 111 10.20 13.92 9.81
CA ASP A 111 10.88 14.39 8.61
C ASP A 111 9.90 14.83 7.49
N SER A 112 9.76 14.04 6.42
CA SER A 112 8.82 14.28 5.30
C SER A 112 7.60 13.37 5.30
N VAL A 113 7.40 12.61 6.37
CA VAL A 113 6.27 11.69 6.55
C VAL A 113 5.23 12.34 7.43
N GLU A 114 3.99 12.42 6.94
CA GLU A 114 2.86 12.93 7.71
C GLU A 114 2.31 11.82 8.62
N VAL A 115 2.12 12.14 9.89
CA VAL A 115 1.62 11.22 10.91
C VAL A 115 0.44 11.86 11.60
N LYS A 116 -0.69 11.16 11.65
CA LYS A 116 -1.89 11.56 12.40
C LYS A 116 -2.16 10.52 13.49
N PRO A 117 -1.91 10.83 14.77
CA PRO A 117 -2.38 10.01 15.88
C PRO A 117 -3.90 10.15 15.99
N PHE A 118 -4.61 9.04 16.19
CA PHE A 118 -6.04 9.05 16.44
C PHE A 118 -6.38 8.17 17.65
N ARG A 119 -7.38 8.56 18.43
CA ARG A 119 -7.74 7.86 19.66
C ARG A 119 -8.23 6.45 19.34
N ILE A 120 -7.80 5.49 20.17
CA ILE A 120 -8.31 4.12 20.20
C ILE A 120 -8.80 3.80 21.61
N PHE A 121 -9.53 2.70 21.76
CA PHE A 121 -9.98 2.23 23.07
C PHE A 121 -9.06 1.13 23.56
N HIS A 122 -8.29 1.42 24.59
CA HIS A 122 -7.43 0.46 25.29
C HIS A 122 -7.26 0.91 26.72
N ASP A 123 -6.84 0.00 27.61
CA ASP A 123 -6.59 0.34 29.01
C ASP A 123 -5.19 0.93 29.22
N ALA A 124 -4.95 2.06 28.57
CA ALA A 124 -3.77 2.91 28.72
C ALA A 124 -4.21 4.36 28.95
N GLU A 125 -3.30 5.23 29.37
CA GLU A 125 -3.60 6.63 29.74
C GLU A 125 -4.20 7.42 28.56
N GLU A 126 -3.55 7.37 27.39
CA GLU A 126 -4.08 7.94 26.15
C GLU A 126 -3.58 7.16 24.93
N PRO A 127 -4.12 5.96 24.66
CA PRO A 127 -3.67 5.14 23.55
C PRO A 127 -4.10 5.73 22.21
N VAL A 128 -3.19 5.65 21.23
CA VAL A 128 -3.45 6.11 19.87
C VAL A 128 -3.07 5.07 18.81
N GLY A 129 -3.87 5.01 17.76
CA GLY A 129 -3.45 4.47 16.46
C GLY A 129 -2.80 5.57 15.62
N PHE A 130 -2.20 5.21 14.50
CA PHE A 130 -1.51 6.14 13.61
C PHE A 130 -1.92 5.97 12.16
N SER A 131 -2.25 7.08 11.50
CA SER A 131 -2.25 7.18 10.04
C SER A 131 -0.95 7.78 9.57
N ILE A 132 -0.29 7.11 8.63
CA ILE A 132 1.04 7.47 8.14
C ILE A 132 0.93 7.67 6.63
N SER A 133 1.09 8.92 6.22
CA SER A 133 0.93 9.35 4.84
C SER A 133 2.26 9.77 4.24
N TYR A 134 2.57 9.23 3.06
CA TYR A 134 3.77 9.60 2.32
C TYR A 134 3.51 9.54 0.81
N LYS A 135 3.61 10.70 0.15
CA LYS A 135 3.48 10.84 -1.32
C LYS A 135 2.21 10.20 -1.89
N GLY A 136 1.06 10.49 -1.27
CA GLY A 136 -0.26 10.00 -1.71
C GLY A 136 -0.55 8.54 -1.35
N SER A 137 0.29 7.90 -0.53
CA SER A 137 0.04 6.57 0.03
C SER A 137 -0.17 6.63 1.52
N LYS A 138 -1.05 5.79 2.05
CA LYS A 138 -1.49 5.81 3.44
C LYS A 138 -1.43 4.43 4.08
N VAL A 139 -0.81 4.36 5.25
CA VAL A 139 -0.78 3.17 6.11
C VAL A 139 -1.45 3.52 7.43
N VAL A 140 -2.39 2.69 7.89
CA VAL A 140 -3.00 2.82 9.22
C VAL A 140 -2.52 1.71 10.14
N TYR A 141 -2.14 2.08 11.36
CA TYR A 141 -1.76 1.20 12.45
C TYR A 141 -2.74 1.35 13.61
N ILE A 142 -3.49 0.30 13.91
CA ILE A 142 -4.53 0.24 14.95
C ILE A 142 -4.44 -1.11 15.66
N VAL A 143 -3.40 -1.29 16.46
CA VAL A 143 -3.28 -2.42 17.38
C VAL A 143 -3.75 -2.02 18.77
N ASP A 144 -3.99 -2.98 19.66
CA ASP A 144 -4.42 -2.71 21.02
C ASP A 144 -5.68 -1.87 21.05
N ALA A 145 -6.72 -2.38 20.41
CA ALA A 145 -8.02 -1.74 20.36
C ALA A 145 -9.08 -2.70 20.88
N GLY A 146 -9.75 -2.39 21.99
CA GLY A 146 -10.92 -3.12 22.48
C GLY A 146 -12.16 -2.90 21.62
N ARG A 147 -12.23 -1.79 20.87
CA ARG A 147 -13.31 -1.51 19.91
C ARG A 147 -12.86 -0.55 18.82
N VAL A 148 -13.55 -0.63 17.68
CA VAL A 148 -13.35 0.26 16.52
C VAL A 148 -14.58 1.16 16.38
N THR A 149 -14.37 2.47 16.40
CA THR A 149 -15.41 3.49 16.22
C THR A 149 -15.60 3.85 14.75
N ASP A 150 -16.68 4.57 14.45
CA ASP A 150 -16.92 5.13 13.12
C ASP A 150 -15.80 6.10 12.70
N GLU A 151 -15.20 6.84 13.63
CA GLU A 151 -14.02 7.67 13.38
C GLU A 151 -12.82 6.81 12.97
N ASN A 152 -12.61 5.67 13.61
CA ASN A 152 -11.54 4.74 13.22
C ASN A 152 -11.80 4.14 11.83
N ILE A 153 -13.05 3.79 11.50
CA ILE A 153 -13.42 3.30 10.16
C ILE A 153 -13.15 4.37 9.09
N LYS A 154 -13.56 5.63 9.34
CA LYS A 154 -13.29 6.76 8.44
C LYS A 154 -11.80 6.97 8.23
N GLU A 155 -11.00 6.81 9.28
CA GLU A 155 -9.56 6.95 9.19
C GLU A 155 -8.91 5.82 8.38
N MET A 156 -9.45 4.61 8.40
CA MET A 156 -8.96 3.49 7.59
C MET A 156 -9.40 3.55 6.13
N ALA A 157 -10.52 4.20 5.82
CA ALA A 157 -11.26 4.09 4.56
C ALA A 157 -10.43 4.24 3.27
N ASP A 158 -9.44 5.15 3.25
CA ASP A 158 -8.58 5.48 2.10
C ASP A 158 -7.16 4.91 2.23
N SER A 159 -6.96 3.91 3.09
CA SER A 159 -5.64 3.34 3.37
C SER A 159 -5.24 2.29 2.34
N ASP A 160 -3.96 2.27 1.97
CA ASP A 160 -3.39 1.20 1.16
C ASP A 160 -3.08 -0.06 1.98
N LEU A 161 -2.73 0.15 3.25
CA LEU A 161 -2.43 -0.91 4.22
C LEU A 161 -3.07 -0.55 5.57
N VAL A 162 -3.75 -1.51 6.18
CA VAL A 162 -4.24 -1.42 7.56
C VAL A 162 -3.61 -2.54 8.38
N ILE A 163 -2.86 -2.19 9.42
CA ILE A 163 -2.33 -3.11 10.42
C ILE A 163 -3.26 -3.03 11.64
N ILE A 164 -4.02 -4.09 11.89
CA ILE A 164 -5.12 -4.09 12.86
C ILE A 164 -4.96 -5.20 13.89
N ASP A 165 -5.30 -4.91 15.14
CA ASP A 165 -5.37 -5.90 16.21
C ASP A 165 -6.24 -7.09 15.82
N SER A 166 -5.80 -8.31 16.09
CA SER A 166 -6.54 -9.57 15.90
C SER A 166 -6.10 -10.52 17.00
N ASN A 167 -6.37 -10.13 18.24
CA ASN A 167 -5.71 -10.71 19.39
C ASN A 167 -6.19 -12.11 19.71
N TYR A 168 -7.49 -12.38 19.70
CA TYR A 168 -8.06 -13.64 20.17
C TYR A 168 -9.14 -14.23 19.25
N ASP A 169 -9.29 -15.55 19.35
CA ASP A 169 -10.46 -16.30 18.89
C ASP A 169 -11.45 -16.45 20.05
N ASN A 170 -12.74 -16.18 19.82
CA ASN A 170 -13.75 -16.16 20.89
C ASN A 170 -13.82 -17.48 21.67
N LEU A 171 -13.85 -18.61 20.95
CA LEU A 171 -13.96 -19.93 21.59
C LEU A 171 -12.70 -20.27 22.37
N SER A 172 -11.53 -19.94 21.82
CA SER A 172 -10.23 -20.13 22.46
C SER A 172 -10.12 -19.31 23.74
N LEU A 173 -10.53 -18.03 23.71
CA LEU A 173 -10.55 -17.18 24.89
C LEU A 173 -11.51 -17.71 25.97
N MET A 174 -12.73 -18.07 25.59
CA MET A 174 -13.74 -18.54 26.56
C MET A 174 -13.34 -19.85 27.22
N ARG A 175 -12.74 -20.78 26.47
CA ARG A 175 -12.27 -22.08 26.99
C ARG A 175 -10.86 -22.03 27.61
N GLY A 176 -10.13 -20.94 27.38
CA GLY A 176 -8.77 -20.73 27.85
C GLY A 176 -8.66 -20.65 29.37
N LYS A 177 -7.41 -20.72 29.86
CA LYS A 177 -7.08 -20.80 31.30
C LYS A 177 -7.19 -19.47 32.04
N TYR A 178 -7.43 -18.36 31.34
CA TYR A 178 -7.49 -17.04 31.95
C TYR A 178 -8.62 -16.94 32.98
N PRO A 179 -8.43 -16.22 34.10
CA PRO A 179 -9.51 -15.92 35.03
C PRO A 179 -10.65 -15.15 34.34
N PRO A 180 -11.90 -15.26 34.83
CA PRO A 180 -13.05 -14.58 34.24
C PRO A 180 -12.86 -13.06 34.07
N ASP A 181 -12.27 -12.39 35.06
CA ASP A 181 -12.06 -10.94 35.02
C ASP A 181 -11.09 -10.52 33.91
N LEU A 182 -10.03 -11.31 33.68
CA LEU A 182 -9.09 -11.07 32.59
C LEU A 182 -9.75 -11.29 31.22
N LYS A 183 -10.58 -12.33 31.09
CA LYS A 183 -11.36 -12.56 29.85
C LYS A 183 -12.27 -11.39 29.56
N LYS A 184 -13.00 -10.91 30.58
CA LYS A 184 -13.88 -9.74 30.46
C LYS A 184 -13.13 -8.48 30.04
N ARG A 185 -11.99 -8.18 30.68
CA ARG A 185 -11.12 -7.04 30.30
C ARG A 185 -10.70 -7.12 28.84
N ILE A 186 -10.20 -8.28 28.39
CA ILE A 186 -9.76 -8.50 27.01
C ILE A 186 -10.90 -8.23 26.02
N MET A 187 -12.10 -8.74 26.30
CA MET A 187 -13.25 -8.63 25.39
C MET A 187 -13.89 -7.24 25.35
N GLU A 188 -13.94 -6.53 26.49
CA GLU A 188 -14.69 -5.27 26.57
C GLU A 188 -13.84 -4.04 26.21
N TYR A 189 -12.56 -4.02 26.59
CA TYR A 189 -11.73 -2.82 26.48
C TYR A 189 -10.31 -3.07 25.98
N GLY A 190 -9.83 -4.32 25.96
CA GLY A 190 -8.43 -4.63 25.65
C GLY A 190 -8.16 -4.84 24.17
N HIS A 191 -8.88 -5.75 23.51
CA HIS A 191 -8.48 -6.21 22.18
C HIS A 191 -9.64 -6.62 21.26
N LEU A 192 -9.38 -6.70 19.95
CA LEU A 192 -10.34 -7.19 18.96
C LEU A 192 -10.29 -8.72 18.82
N SER A 193 -11.47 -9.33 18.66
CA SER A 193 -11.58 -10.72 18.21
C SER A 193 -11.37 -10.85 16.70
N ASN A 194 -10.96 -12.04 16.25
CA ASN A 194 -10.82 -12.35 14.83
C ASN A 194 -12.10 -12.05 14.02
N GLU A 195 -13.28 -12.29 14.59
CA GLU A 195 -14.60 -12.08 13.96
C GLU A 195 -14.94 -10.60 13.80
N VAL A 196 -14.62 -9.77 14.80
CA VAL A 196 -14.80 -8.31 14.68
C VAL A 196 -13.94 -7.77 13.54
N VAL A 197 -12.67 -8.19 13.50
CA VAL A 197 -11.74 -7.78 12.45
C VAL A 197 -12.19 -8.28 11.08
N ALA A 198 -12.65 -9.53 10.98
CA ALA A 198 -13.18 -10.09 9.74
C ALA A 198 -14.37 -9.27 9.19
N ASN A 199 -15.27 -8.81 10.07
CA ASN A 199 -16.39 -7.95 9.69
C ASN A 199 -15.95 -6.56 9.25
N ILE A 200 -14.92 -5.98 9.87
CA ILE A 200 -14.32 -4.71 9.43
C ILE A 200 -13.76 -4.88 8.01
N ILE A 201 -12.97 -5.93 7.77
CA ILE A 201 -12.38 -6.23 6.45
C ILE A 201 -13.47 -6.43 5.40
N LEU A 202 -14.53 -7.17 5.74
CA LEU A 202 -15.64 -7.46 4.82
C LEU A 202 -16.40 -6.20 4.39
N ASN A 203 -16.57 -5.24 5.29
CA ASN A 203 -17.34 -4.02 5.06
C ASN A 203 -16.47 -2.81 4.71
N HIS A 204 -15.16 -2.99 4.63
CA HIS A 204 -14.23 -1.94 4.24
C HIS A 204 -14.57 -1.40 2.83
N PRO A 205 -14.61 -0.07 2.63
CA PRO A 205 -15.09 0.51 1.38
C PRO A 205 -14.16 0.25 0.18
N ASP A 206 -12.84 0.13 0.40
CA ASP A 206 -11.86 -0.08 -0.66
C ASP A 206 -11.36 -1.53 -0.71
N PRO A 207 -11.77 -2.35 -1.71
CA PRO A 207 -11.31 -3.73 -1.82
C PRO A 207 -9.80 -3.87 -2.12
N GLU A 208 -9.13 -2.80 -2.53
CA GLU A 208 -7.69 -2.83 -2.83
C GLU A 208 -6.80 -2.72 -1.59
N THR A 209 -7.33 -2.20 -0.46
CA THR A 209 -6.65 -2.13 0.83
C THR A 209 -6.16 -3.52 1.26
N GLU A 210 -4.88 -3.60 1.63
CA GLU A 210 -4.33 -4.80 2.25
C GLU A 210 -4.47 -4.72 3.78
N PHE A 211 -4.87 -5.81 4.42
CA PHE A 211 -4.97 -5.91 5.88
C PHE A 211 -3.90 -6.83 6.47
N TRP A 212 -3.22 -6.37 7.52
CA TRP A 212 -2.32 -7.18 8.33
C TRP A 212 -2.95 -7.42 9.70
N LEU A 213 -3.29 -8.67 9.98
CA LEU A 213 -3.79 -9.10 11.28
C LEU A 213 -2.59 -9.21 12.23
N ALA A 214 -2.57 -8.32 13.21
CA ALA A 214 -1.46 -8.09 14.12
C ALA A 214 -1.82 -8.52 15.55
N HIS A 215 -0.79 -8.55 16.40
CA HIS A 215 -0.93 -8.61 17.84
C HIS A 215 -1.66 -9.85 18.41
N LEU A 216 -1.40 -11.01 17.81
CA LEU A 216 -2.03 -12.27 18.21
C LEU A 216 -1.62 -12.68 19.64
N SER A 217 -2.60 -12.96 20.50
CA SER A 217 -2.43 -13.62 21.80
C SER A 217 -1.67 -14.93 21.65
N GLU A 218 -0.73 -15.23 22.54
CA GLU A 218 -0.04 -16.52 22.55
C GLU A 218 -0.94 -17.67 22.96
N GLU A 219 -1.87 -17.42 23.89
CA GLU A 219 -2.73 -18.44 24.50
C GLU A 219 -4.05 -18.62 23.73
N ASN A 220 -4.65 -17.52 23.27
CA ASN A 220 -6.03 -17.52 22.77
C ASN A 220 -6.16 -17.30 21.27
N ASN A 221 -5.06 -17.42 20.52
CA ASN A 221 -5.11 -17.32 19.06
C ASN A 221 -3.99 -18.12 18.40
N SER A 222 -4.03 -18.21 17.08
CA SER A 222 -2.92 -18.65 16.24
C SER A 222 -3.05 -18.03 14.86
N THR A 223 -1.97 -18.05 14.08
CA THR A 223 -2.04 -17.55 12.70
C THR A 223 -3.06 -18.30 11.86
N GLY A 224 -3.24 -19.61 12.13
CA GLY A 224 -4.23 -20.45 11.48
C GLY A 224 -5.66 -20.07 11.85
N LEU A 225 -5.96 -19.87 13.14
CA LEU A 225 -7.30 -19.51 13.61
C LEU A 225 -7.74 -18.14 13.08
N ALA A 226 -6.86 -17.14 13.14
CA ALA A 226 -7.15 -15.81 12.59
C ALA A 226 -7.42 -15.88 11.08
N ALA A 227 -6.59 -16.59 10.32
CA ALA A 227 -6.78 -16.77 8.88
C ALA A 227 -8.06 -17.55 8.55
N MET A 228 -8.37 -18.62 9.28
CA MET A 228 -9.59 -19.41 9.07
C MET A 228 -10.84 -18.57 9.31
N THR A 229 -10.87 -17.80 10.40
CA THR A 229 -12.00 -16.94 10.75
C THR A 229 -12.27 -15.89 9.68
N VAL A 230 -11.23 -15.15 9.28
CA VAL A 230 -11.37 -14.12 8.23
C VAL A 230 -11.78 -14.74 6.90
N ASN A 231 -11.15 -15.85 6.48
CA ASN A 231 -11.53 -16.53 5.23
C ASN A 231 -12.99 -17.03 5.26
N TYR A 232 -13.44 -17.55 6.39
CA TYR A 232 -14.82 -18.00 6.55
C TYR A 232 -15.79 -16.83 6.35
N VAL A 233 -15.61 -15.72 7.07
CA VAL A 233 -16.48 -14.55 6.96
C VAL A 233 -16.44 -13.96 5.54
N LEU A 234 -15.26 -13.84 4.91
CA LEU A 234 -15.14 -13.31 3.55
C LEU A 234 -15.83 -14.20 2.50
N LYS A 235 -15.72 -15.53 2.62
CA LYS A 235 -16.34 -16.48 1.70
C LYS A 235 -17.86 -16.35 1.66
N TYR A 236 -18.50 -16.11 2.81
CA TYR A 236 -19.96 -16.01 2.92
C TYR A 236 -20.47 -14.57 2.91
N GLY A 237 -19.59 -13.57 2.91
CA GLY A 237 -19.92 -12.22 3.34
C GLY A 237 -20.28 -11.18 2.27
N LYS A 238 -19.99 -11.40 0.97
CA LYS A 238 -20.35 -10.51 -0.19
C LYS A 238 -19.56 -10.85 -1.48
N GLY A 239 -18.79 -11.94 -1.52
CA GLY A 239 -18.04 -12.34 -2.73
C GLY A 239 -16.88 -11.42 -3.13
N ARG A 240 -16.48 -10.47 -2.28
CA ARG A 240 -15.36 -9.55 -2.55
C ARG A 240 -14.02 -10.20 -2.21
N LYS A 241 -13.07 -10.13 -3.15
CA LYS A 241 -11.67 -10.51 -2.89
C LYS A 241 -10.98 -9.37 -2.14
N VAL A 242 -10.77 -9.54 -0.83
CA VAL A 242 -9.97 -8.62 -0.01
C VAL A 242 -8.61 -9.25 0.27
N LYS A 243 -7.55 -8.44 0.30
CA LYS A 243 -6.19 -8.90 0.57
C LYS A 243 -5.93 -8.82 2.06
N PHE A 244 -5.56 -9.93 2.69
CA PHE A 244 -5.08 -9.90 4.07
C PHE A 244 -3.92 -10.85 4.29
N LYS A 245 -3.14 -10.59 5.34
CA LYS A 245 -2.04 -11.43 5.82
C LYS A 245 -2.09 -11.48 7.34
N VAL A 246 -1.72 -12.61 7.92
CA VAL A 246 -1.59 -12.75 9.38
C VAL A 246 -0.13 -12.61 9.76
N LEU A 247 0.19 -11.65 10.64
CA LEU A 247 1.56 -11.39 11.03
C LEU A 247 2.08 -12.50 11.95
N PRO A 248 3.31 -12.99 11.72
CA PRO A 248 3.94 -13.90 12.66
C PRO A 248 4.33 -13.15 13.93
N ARG A 249 4.16 -13.81 15.09
CA ARG A 249 4.42 -13.19 16.40
C ARG A 249 5.83 -12.63 16.56
N ARG A 250 6.83 -13.50 16.39
CA ARG A 250 8.25 -13.20 16.72
C ARG A 250 9.19 -13.20 15.52
N LYS A 251 8.73 -13.59 14.34
CA LYS A 251 9.55 -13.63 13.12
C LYS A 251 9.35 -12.35 12.33
N ILE A 252 10.28 -12.05 11.42
CA ILE A 252 10.05 -10.99 10.45
C ILE A 252 8.83 -11.41 9.61
N GLY A 253 7.85 -10.52 9.55
CA GLY A 253 6.62 -10.70 8.79
C GLY A 253 6.78 -10.34 7.31
N PRO A 254 5.66 -10.24 6.59
CA PRO A 254 5.65 -9.75 5.22
C PRO A 254 6.27 -8.34 5.12
N VAL A 255 6.75 -8.03 3.92
CA VAL A 255 7.08 -6.67 3.51
C VAL A 255 5.92 -6.18 2.66
N TRP A 256 5.34 -5.05 3.05
CA TRP A 256 4.45 -4.29 2.18
C TRP A 256 5.26 -3.18 1.54
N GLU A 257 5.06 -2.98 0.24
CA GLU A 257 5.66 -1.89 -0.53
C GLU A 257 4.57 -1.32 -1.42
N LYS A 258 4.40 0.01 -1.40
CA LYS A 258 3.49 0.66 -2.35
C LYS A 258 3.97 0.32 -3.76
N LYS A 259 3.16 -0.45 -4.47
CA LYS A 259 3.43 -0.79 -5.87
C LYS A 259 3.35 0.50 -6.69
N LYS A 260 4.37 0.75 -7.52
CA LYS A 260 4.34 1.85 -8.48
C LYS A 260 3.15 1.65 -9.41
N GLU A 261 2.21 2.59 -9.42
CA GLU A 261 1.39 2.80 -10.60
C GLU A 261 2.32 3.36 -11.69
N ILE A 262 2.36 2.66 -12.82
CA ILE A 262 3.02 3.16 -14.02
C ILE A 262 1.88 3.67 -14.89
N GLN A 263 1.81 4.98 -15.05
CA GLN A 263 0.92 5.61 -16.01
C GLN A 263 1.60 5.51 -17.37
N LEU A 264 0.99 4.75 -18.28
CA LEU A 264 1.40 4.70 -19.67
C LEU A 264 0.43 5.59 -20.44
N GLU A 265 0.95 6.65 -21.04
CA GLU A 265 0.22 7.50 -21.99
C GLU A 265 0.61 7.08 -23.41
N PHE A 266 -0.39 6.69 -24.19
CA PHE A 266 -0.22 6.37 -25.61
C PHE A 266 -0.67 7.59 -26.43
N LEU A 267 0.26 8.23 -27.15
CA LEU A 267 -0.06 9.14 -28.25
C LEU A 267 -0.06 8.33 -29.55
N MET A 268 -1.23 8.21 -30.17
CA MET A 268 -1.37 7.67 -31.53
C MET A 268 -1.60 8.82 -32.51
N PRO A 269 -0.65 9.12 -33.42
CA PRO A 269 -0.91 10.04 -34.53
C PRO A 269 -1.72 9.33 -35.62
N GLY A 270 -2.81 9.94 -36.10
CA GLY A 270 -3.39 9.62 -37.42
C GLY A 270 -4.66 8.77 -37.45
N LEU A 271 -5.43 8.64 -36.37
CA LEU A 271 -6.80 8.13 -36.46
C LEU A 271 -7.75 9.28 -36.81
N ASN A 272 -8.26 9.27 -38.04
CA ASN A 272 -9.37 10.12 -38.44
C ASN A 272 -10.65 9.46 -37.90
N ILE A 273 -11.09 9.89 -36.73
CA ILE A 273 -12.14 9.25 -35.93
C ILE A 273 -13.56 9.34 -36.52
N PRO A 274 -13.98 10.36 -37.30
CA PRO A 274 -15.40 10.51 -37.63
C PRO A 274 -16.02 9.28 -38.31
N ASP A 275 -15.33 8.64 -39.25
CA ASP A 275 -15.93 7.56 -40.04
C ASP A 275 -15.97 6.22 -39.30
N VAL A 276 -14.95 5.92 -38.50
CA VAL A 276 -14.87 4.66 -37.74
C VAL A 276 -15.80 4.70 -36.51
N PHE A 277 -15.95 5.86 -35.86
CA PHE A 277 -16.84 6.02 -34.72
C PHE A 277 -18.32 6.00 -35.12
N SER A 278 -18.65 6.56 -36.29
CA SER A 278 -20.01 6.54 -36.83
C SER A 278 -20.49 5.12 -37.10
N ASP A 279 -19.66 4.33 -37.78
CA ASP A 279 -19.97 2.93 -38.11
C ASP A 279 -20.01 2.01 -36.88
N PHE A 280 -19.16 2.27 -35.89
CA PHE A 280 -19.14 1.50 -34.64
C PHE A 280 -20.38 1.80 -33.78
N LEU A 281 -20.74 3.07 -33.63
CA LEU A 281 -21.97 3.43 -32.93
C LEU A 281 -23.19 2.85 -33.66
N LEU A 282 -23.26 2.96 -34.99
CA LEU A 282 -24.37 2.42 -35.79
C LEU A 282 -24.62 0.92 -35.59
N LYS A 283 -23.58 0.14 -35.25
CA LYS A 283 -23.65 -1.31 -35.00
C LYS A 283 -24.00 -1.70 -33.55
N LEU A 284 -23.98 -0.75 -32.62
CA LEU A 284 -24.42 -0.98 -31.24
C LEU A 284 -25.94 -0.81 -31.13
N ASP A 285 -26.59 -1.72 -30.40
CA ASP A 285 -27.99 -1.55 -29.99
C ASP A 285 -28.17 -0.33 -29.06
N GLU A 286 -29.40 0.18 -28.96
CA GLU A 286 -29.70 1.42 -28.22
C GLU A 286 -29.28 1.38 -26.75
N GLU A 287 -29.36 0.20 -26.12
CA GLU A 287 -29.03 0.02 -24.71
C GLU A 287 -27.51 0.08 -24.49
N LYS A 288 -26.72 -0.54 -25.38
CA LYS A 288 -25.25 -0.46 -25.36
C LYS A 288 -24.73 0.92 -25.71
N ARG A 289 -25.37 1.67 -26.62
CA ARG A 289 -25.02 3.07 -26.90
C ARG A 289 -25.19 3.96 -25.66
N ARG A 290 -26.28 3.77 -24.90
CA ARG A 290 -26.54 4.52 -23.66
C ARG A 290 -25.52 4.21 -22.57
N MET A 291 -25.17 2.94 -22.36
CA MET A 291 -24.13 2.53 -21.39
C MET A 291 -22.74 3.05 -21.77
N PHE A 292 -22.40 3.04 -23.06
CA PHE A 292 -21.10 3.51 -23.54
C PHE A 292 -20.92 5.02 -23.32
N ASN A 293 -21.94 5.82 -23.65
CA ASN A 293 -21.90 7.28 -23.43
C ASN A 293 -21.80 7.66 -21.94
N GLN A 294 -22.49 6.93 -21.03
CA GLN A 294 -22.41 7.23 -19.59
C GLN A 294 -21.05 6.85 -18.97
N ASN A 295 -20.48 5.71 -19.34
CA ASN A 295 -19.20 5.26 -18.79
C ASN A 295 -17.98 5.99 -19.39
N PHE A 296 -18.06 6.39 -20.66
CA PHE A 296 -16.97 7.12 -21.32
C PHE A 296 -16.86 8.56 -20.83
N ILE A 297 -17.98 9.27 -20.63
CA ILE A 297 -17.99 10.66 -20.13
C ILE A 297 -17.60 10.71 -18.64
N SER A 298 -17.98 9.71 -17.83
CA SER A 298 -17.66 9.70 -16.40
C SER A 298 -16.18 9.40 -16.07
N SER A 299 -15.45 8.76 -17.00
CA SER A 299 -14.04 8.38 -16.81
C SER A 299 -13.03 9.42 -17.31
N LEU A 300 -13.49 10.44 -18.04
CA LEU A 300 -12.73 11.61 -18.46
C LEU A 300 -13.07 12.80 -17.55
N SER A 301 -12.37 12.89 -16.41
CA SER A 301 -12.33 14.13 -15.62
C SER A 301 -11.40 15.14 -16.30
N ILE A 302 -11.84 15.66 -17.45
CA ILE A 302 -11.24 16.84 -18.08
C ILE A 302 -11.86 18.06 -17.39
N LYS A 303 -11.06 18.89 -16.73
CA LYS A 303 -11.51 20.22 -16.32
C LYS A 303 -11.44 21.12 -17.54
N ASP A 304 -12.44 21.98 -17.75
CA ASP A 304 -12.46 22.93 -18.88
C ASP A 304 -11.19 23.81 -18.96
N SER A 305 -10.49 24.00 -17.84
CA SER A 305 -9.21 24.71 -17.78
C SER A 305 -8.02 23.99 -18.46
N ASP A 306 -8.15 22.69 -18.74
CA ASP A 306 -7.11 21.86 -19.37
C ASP A 306 -7.24 21.83 -20.90
N VAL A 307 -8.34 22.38 -21.45
CA VAL A 307 -8.54 22.56 -22.89
C VAL A 307 -7.90 23.89 -23.30
N ARG A 308 -6.57 23.90 -23.45
CA ARG A 308 -5.94 24.94 -24.29
C ARG A 308 -6.27 24.61 -25.74
N GLU A 309 -6.84 25.57 -26.45
CA GLU A 309 -7.19 25.50 -27.88
C GLU A 309 -6.12 24.72 -28.66
N MET A 310 -6.45 23.49 -29.02
CA MET A 310 -5.61 22.68 -29.90
C MET A 310 -5.94 23.08 -31.34
N PRO A 311 -4.94 23.27 -32.22
CA PRO A 311 -5.18 23.58 -33.61
C PRO A 311 -6.03 22.48 -34.23
N THR A 312 -7.13 22.89 -34.85
CA THR A 312 -8.00 22.07 -35.69
C THR A 312 -7.16 21.43 -36.79
N GLU A 313 -6.84 20.13 -36.66
CA GLU A 313 -6.68 19.15 -37.76
C GLU A 313 -6.08 17.78 -37.34
N GLN A 314 -5.73 17.54 -36.08
CA GLN A 314 -5.29 16.21 -35.65
C GLN A 314 -5.88 15.83 -34.30
N SER A 315 -6.95 15.04 -34.32
CA SER A 315 -7.53 14.44 -33.11
C SER A 315 -6.56 13.42 -32.52
N ILE A 316 -6.01 13.73 -31.35
CA ILE A 316 -5.14 12.87 -30.54
C ILE A 316 -6.04 12.16 -29.52
N ILE A 317 -6.06 10.83 -29.53
CA ILE A 317 -6.66 10.04 -28.44
C ILE A 317 -5.54 9.62 -27.49
N ALA A 318 -5.61 10.04 -26.23
CA ALA A 318 -4.78 9.54 -25.16
C ALA A 318 -5.51 8.42 -24.41
N TRP A 319 -4.95 7.21 -24.41
CA TRP A 319 -5.48 6.09 -23.62
C TRP A 319 -4.70 5.96 -22.30
N ARG A 320 -5.42 5.90 -21.18
CA ARG A 320 -4.85 5.65 -19.85
C ARG A 320 -4.88 4.16 -19.55
N VAL A 321 -3.72 3.51 -19.54
CA VAL A 321 -3.62 2.08 -19.23
C VAL A 321 -3.03 1.87 -17.83
N ARG A 322 -3.71 1.08 -16.99
CA ARG A 322 -3.21 0.63 -15.68
C ARG A 322 -2.47 -0.71 -15.85
N GLY A 323 -1.23 -0.80 -15.35
CA GLY A 323 -0.43 -2.03 -15.42
C GLY A 323 0.30 -2.36 -14.11
N LYS A 324 0.64 -3.64 -13.90
CA LYS A 324 1.42 -4.12 -12.75
C LYS A 324 2.87 -4.40 -13.18
N ARG A 325 3.83 -4.07 -12.33
CA ARG A 325 5.23 -4.40 -12.56
C ARG A 325 5.54 -5.82 -12.06
N GLU A 326 6.00 -6.70 -12.94
CA GLU A 326 6.46 -8.06 -12.63
C GLU A 326 7.87 -8.22 -13.23
N ASP A 327 8.89 -8.58 -12.44
CA ASP A 327 10.26 -8.92 -12.90
C ASP A 327 10.95 -7.98 -13.91
N GLY A 328 10.74 -6.66 -13.80
CA GLY A 328 11.33 -5.68 -14.72
C GLY A 328 10.47 -5.37 -15.95
N TYR A 329 9.32 -6.03 -16.08
CA TYR A 329 8.30 -5.84 -17.10
C TYR A 329 7.13 -5.00 -16.54
N VAL A 330 6.36 -4.36 -17.43
CA VAL A 330 5.05 -3.78 -17.10
C VAL A 330 4.01 -4.65 -17.80
N VAL A 331 3.21 -5.36 -17.01
CA VAL A 331 2.15 -6.23 -17.51
C VAL A 331 0.84 -5.47 -17.36
N ALA A 332 0.27 -5.03 -18.48
CA ALA A 332 -1.09 -4.52 -18.56
C ALA A 332 -2.01 -5.70 -18.91
N ARG A 333 -2.87 -6.09 -17.96
CA ARG A 333 -3.90 -7.11 -18.19
C ARG A 333 -5.22 -6.39 -18.45
N ASP A 334 -6.05 -6.98 -19.30
CA ASP A 334 -7.42 -6.51 -19.60
C ASP A 334 -7.47 -5.12 -20.26
N ILE A 335 -6.65 -4.91 -21.29
CA ILE A 335 -6.88 -3.77 -22.20
C ILE A 335 -7.96 -4.19 -23.20
N ASP A 336 -9.21 -3.85 -22.88
CA ASP A 336 -10.27 -3.88 -23.88
C ASP A 336 -10.13 -2.59 -24.71
N LEU A 337 -9.67 -2.72 -25.95
CA LEU A 337 -9.65 -1.63 -26.93
C LEU A 337 -10.88 -1.79 -27.82
N PRO A 338 -12.00 -1.12 -27.52
CA PRO A 338 -13.22 -1.30 -28.30
C PRO A 338 -12.97 -0.78 -29.71
N GLY A 339 -13.19 -1.63 -30.73
CA GLY A 339 -13.11 -1.23 -32.14
C GLY A 339 -11.75 -1.39 -32.82
N VAL A 340 -10.78 -2.09 -32.22
CA VAL A 340 -9.47 -2.36 -32.84
C VAL A 340 -9.40 -3.82 -33.34
N ASP A 341 -10.36 -4.22 -34.15
CA ASP A 341 -10.21 -5.43 -34.97
C ASP A 341 -9.46 -5.06 -36.25
N GLY A 342 -8.21 -5.52 -36.39
CA GLY A 342 -7.48 -5.49 -37.66
C GLY A 342 -6.42 -4.40 -37.85
N ILE A 343 -6.03 -3.64 -36.82
CA ILE A 343 -4.86 -2.78 -36.91
C ILE A 343 -3.59 -3.60 -36.63
N GLU A 344 -2.80 -3.88 -37.67
CA GLU A 344 -1.41 -4.30 -37.48
C GLU A 344 -0.64 -3.12 -36.88
N ILE A 345 -0.26 -3.24 -35.61
CA ILE A 345 0.64 -2.28 -34.98
C ILE A 345 2.05 -2.58 -35.52
N ASP A 346 2.51 -1.74 -36.44
CA ASP A 346 3.86 -1.84 -37.01
C ASP A 346 4.93 -1.67 -35.91
N GLU A 347 6.02 -2.42 -36.01
CA GLU A 347 6.86 -2.95 -34.90
C GLU A 347 7.68 -1.91 -34.07
N LYS A 348 7.32 -0.63 -34.06
CA LYS A 348 8.20 0.44 -33.57
C LYS A 348 7.51 1.47 -32.67
N ILE A 349 6.76 1.02 -31.68
CA ILE A 349 6.34 1.86 -30.56
C ILE A 349 7.39 1.73 -29.43
N TRP A 350 7.92 2.87 -28.98
CA TRP A 350 8.93 2.96 -27.93
C TRP A 350 8.43 3.87 -26.80
N ALA A 351 8.45 3.36 -25.56
CA ALA A 351 8.06 4.13 -24.37
C ALA A 351 9.29 4.49 -23.51
N CYS A 352 9.30 5.68 -22.91
CA CYS A 352 10.31 6.10 -21.93
C CYS A 352 9.83 5.90 -20.48
N GLU A 353 10.66 5.32 -19.60
CA GLU A 353 10.42 5.28 -18.14
C GLU A 353 10.26 6.68 -17.49
N CYS A 354 10.59 7.75 -18.22
CA CYS A 354 10.58 9.12 -17.76
C CYS A 354 9.23 9.86 -17.92
N GLY A 355 8.27 9.29 -18.67
CA GLY A 355 6.93 9.88 -18.85
C GLY A 355 6.80 10.90 -19.97
N ASP A 356 7.89 11.38 -20.59
CA ASP A 356 7.82 12.61 -21.41
C ASP A 356 7.92 12.44 -22.94
N PHE A 357 8.20 11.26 -23.51
CA PHE A 357 8.30 11.14 -24.98
C PHE A 357 7.93 9.76 -25.56
N LEU A 358 7.20 9.79 -26.68
CA LEU A 358 7.02 8.69 -27.63
C LEU A 358 7.91 8.92 -28.85
N TRP A 359 8.76 7.94 -29.19
CA TRP A 359 9.58 8.00 -30.40
C TRP A 359 8.86 7.29 -31.55
N ASN A 360 8.39 8.06 -32.54
CA ASN A 360 8.01 7.56 -33.86
C ASN A 360 9.27 7.44 -34.74
N SER A 361 9.53 6.27 -35.30
CA SER A 361 10.68 5.96 -36.17
C SER A 361 10.87 6.90 -37.38
N GLN A 362 9.91 7.77 -37.69
CA GLN A 362 10.01 8.78 -38.76
C GLN A 362 10.67 10.11 -38.34
N ARG A 363 10.84 10.42 -37.05
CA ARG A 363 11.49 11.68 -36.60
C ARG A 363 12.80 11.39 -35.84
N LYS A 364 13.90 11.98 -36.33
CA LYS A 364 15.24 11.90 -35.73
C LYS A 364 15.30 12.73 -34.44
N GLY A 365 14.91 12.13 -33.32
CA GLY A 365 15.14 12.65 -31.97
C GLY A 365 16.33 11.98 -31.29
N ILE A 366 16.97 12.67 -30.34
CA ILE A 366 18.10 12.17 -29.54
C ILE A 366 17.59 11.04 -28.61
N PRO A 367 18.19 9.82 -28.60
CA PRO A 367 17.68 8.70 -27.80
C PRO A 367 17.80 8.93 -26.29
N CYS A 368 16.71 8.69 -25.54
CA CYS A 368 16.78 8.52 -24.08
C CYS A 368 17.35 7.13 -23.73
N LYS A 369 18.18 7.03 -22.69
CA LYS A 369 18.84 5.78 -22.25
C LYS A 369 17.89 4.72 -21.67
N HIS A 370 16.60 5.02 -21.53
CA HIS A 370 15.59 4.18 -20.83
C HIS A 370 14.43 3.74 -21.75
N MET A 371 14.71 3.47 -23.02
CA MET A 371 13.67 3.03 -23.95
C MET A 371 13.24 1.58 -23.71
N ILE A 372 11.93 1.34 -23.75
CA ILE A 372 11.30 0.01 -23.69
C ILE A 372 10.71 -0.31 -25.07
N LYS A 373 10.94 -1.54 -25.57
CA LYS A 373 10.38 -2.00 -26.85
C LYS A 373 9.03 -2.66 -26.59
N VAL A 374 7.99 -2.22 -27.30
CA VAL A 374 6.68 -2.90 -27.31
C VAL A 374 6.73 -4.00 -28.37
N MET A 375 6.49 -5.26 -28.01
CA MET A 375 6.48 -6.39 -28.96
C MET A 375 5.05 -6.83 -29.29
N ASN A 376 4.88 -7.33 -30.52
CA ASN A 376 3.60 -7.55 -31.18
C ASN A 376 2.83 -8.81 -30.70
N MET A 377 1.52 -8.80 -30.92
CA MET A 377 0.54 -9.85 -30.62
C MET A 377 0.60 -11.00 -31.64
N HIS A 378 0.43 -12.24 -31.20
CA HIS A 378 -0.10 -13.31 -32.06
C HIS A 378 -1.55 -13.60 -31.70
N LYS A 379 -2.43 -13.56 -32.71
CA LYS A 379 -3.86 -13.90 -32.61
C LYS A 379 -4.05 -15.34 -32.15
N SER A 380 -4.64 -15.52 -30.98
CA SER A 380 -5.43 -16.71 -30.66
C SER A 380 -6.56 -16.35 -29.69
N TYR A 381 -7.75 -16.25 -30.27
CA TYR A 381 -9.10 -16.23 -29.67
C TYR A 381 -9.24 -15.82 -28.18
N GLY A 382 -9.75 -14.61 -27.96
CA GLY A 382 -10.75 -14.37 -26.90
C GLY A 382 -10.38 -13.43 -25.75
N MET A 383 -9.10 -13.25 -25.40
CA MET A 383 -8.68 -12.31 -24.35
C MET A 383 -7.24 -11.83 -24.62
N GLY A 384 -7.07 -10.56 -24.99
CA GLY A 384 -5.76 -9.98 -25.29
C GLY A 384 -4.99 -9.59 -24.02
N SER A 385 -3.80 -10.14 -23.82
CA SER A 385 -2.82 -9.68 -22.81
C SER A 385 -1.68 -8.94 -23.52
N VAL A 386 -1.26 -7.76 -23.04
CA VAL A 386 -0.13 -7.01 -23.61
C VAL A 386 1.13 -7.20 -22.77
N PHE A 387 2.23 -7.57 -23.43
CA PHE A 387 3.54 -7.77 -22.80
C PHE A 387 4.53 -6.68 -23.23
N LEU A 388 5.08 -5.92 -22.28
CA LEU A 388 6.11 -4.89 -22.53
C LEU A 388 7.48 -5.43 -22.12
N THR A 389 8.46 -5.50 -23.04
CA THR A 389 9.80 -6.06 -22.78
C THR A 389 10.87 -4.98 -22.63
N LYS A 390 11.68 -5.06 -21.56
CA LYS A 390 12.85 -4.19 -21.37
C LYS A 390 14.03 -4.73 -22.17
N LEU A 391 14.66 -3.91 -23.01
CA LEU A 391 15.91 -4.28 -23.67
C LEU A 391 17.08 -4.04 -22.71
N ASP A 392 17.65 -5.11 -22.19
CA ASP A 392 18.93 -5.03 -21.48
C ASP A 392 20.08 -5.06 -22.51
N LYS A 393 20.86 -3.98 -22.50
CA LYS A 393 22.12 -3.71 -23.23
C LYS A 393 21.97 -3.14 -24.65
N PHE A 394 22.35 -1.87 -24.79
CA PHE A 394 22.79 -1.29 -26.05
C PHE A 394 24.09 -1.98 -26.51
N SER A 395 24.02 -2.89 -27.48
CA SER A 395 25.15 -3.14 -28.38
C SER A 395 25.05 -2.17 -29.55
N THR A 396 26.06 -1.33 -29.72
CA THR A 396 26.19 -0.38 -30.82
C THR A 396 26.15 -1.09 -32.16
N PHE A 397 25.10 -0.89 -32.96
CA PHE A 397 25.07 -1.30 -34.36
C PHE A 397 25.24 -0.08 -35.27
N ARG A 398 26.36 -0.09 -36.02
CA ARG A 398 26.69 0.88 -37.06
C ARG A 398 26.22 0.29 -38.39
N VAL A 399 25.11 0.77 -38.95
CA VAL A 399 24.63 0.29 -40.25
C VAL A 399 25.17 1.19 -41.37
N ARG A 400 26.12 0.64 -42.13
CA ARG A 400 26.58 1.19 -43.43
C ARG A 400 25.48 1.00 -44.46
N ARG A 401 25.20 2.04 -45.25
CA ARG A 401 24.38 1.94 -46.48
C ARG A 401 25.02 0.94 -47.45
N LYS A 402 24.23 -0.03 -47.93
CA LYS A 402 24.46 -0.62 -49.25
C LYS A 402 23.33 -0.16 -50.17
N LYS A 403 23.73 0.54 -51.22
CA LYS A 403 22.93 0.85 -52.42
C LYS A 403 22.67 -0.44 -53.22
N PRO A 404 21.58 -0.46 -54.00
CA PRO A 404 21.72 -0.17 -55.44
C PRO A 404 21.42 1.29 -55.77
#